data_AF-A0A813FYK7-F1
#
_entry.id   AF-A0A813FYK7-F1
#
_cell.length_a   1.000
_cell.length_b   1.000
_cell.length_c   1.000
_cell.angle_alpha   90.00
_cell.angle_beta   90.00
_cell.angle_gamma   90.00
#
_symmetry.space_group_name_H-M   'P 1'
#
loop_
_entity.id
_entity.type
_entity.pdbx_description
1 polymer ?
#
loop_
_entity_poly.entity_id
_entity_poly.type
_entity_poly.pdbx_seq_one_letter_code
_entity_poly.pdbx_strand_id
1 'polypeptide(L)'
;SIASIVPLEDGWEKIKNEGIKVLEEFLDSGSIRSSVPQNNDPAKPRNVFSKANYAELYTTVYNMCTQRTPNNWSEQLYRRYGEAMSDYVQRQVLPALKDKSDIALMKVEAQKAAMVFKHQEQSKASAKSLNADVTKVGDLSKFMAFAPQYKAKLMARPDVAEGELIRVTDWKLLTPPDYDRTGFHVEVDVRGTNMEKLVNGSQGKALSVYSTNDAAKVTEFLKAMNLDPDAIVSVEEIAPQSEEGMVVLTTAYKLFTQYLDLFGKPTREFLKKLFPFAVDVMEKVAIAELTLDRKTEEFLDRQARATTFADYLVEFKSLKIPLDKYSELIPTIKQRVYSICSSSDYRPGTCQLLVVREDWQAKGGETKFGLASSFLTFIRPGSVCVAHSTHSVMEMPEDKAAHVFMAGLGTGLAPFRAFVEQRKFEKAGGTKVGPLTLFFGGRHAKAEYYYRDEFEAYEAE
;
A
#
# COMPACT_ATOMS: atom_id res chain seq x y z
N SER A 1 -3.85 -3.66 -57.52
CA SER A 1 -4.01 -2.22 -57.32
C SER A 1 -2.94 -1.79 -56.34
N ILE A 2 -1.93 -1.04 -56.78
CA ILE A 2 -0.95 -0.44 -55.87
C ILE A 2 -1.75 0.54 -55.03
N ALA A 3 -1.86 0.32 -53.72
CA ALA A 3 -2.51 1.29 -52.83
C ALA A 3 -1.83 2.64 -53.06
N SER A 4 -2.58 3.58 -53.65
CA SER A 4 -2.07 4.91 -53.96
C SER A 4 -1.55 5.52 -52.68
N ILE A 5 -0.27 5.89 -52.67
CA ILE A 5 0.34 6.60 -51.55
C ILE A 5 -0.53 7.84 -51.29
N VAL A 6 -0.98 8.02 -50.06
CA VAL A 6 -1.66 9.23 -49.60
C VAL A 6 -0.57 10.21 -49.16
N PRO A 7 -0.37 11.33 -49.88
CA PRO A 7 0.57 12.36 -49.46
C PRO A 7 0.14 12.99 -48.14
N LEU A 8 1.12 13.48 -47.37
CA LEU A 8 0.86 14.09 -46.06
C LEU A 8 -0.17 15.23 -46.16
N GLU A 9 0.00 16.13 -47.12
CA GLU A 9 -0.87 17.31 -47.26
C GLU A 9 -2.28 16.92 -47.67
N ASP A 10 -2.45 16.10 -48.71
CA ASP A 10 -3.76 15.69 -49.20
C ASP A 10 -4.55 14.93 -48.13
N GLY A 11 -3.89 13.99 -47.45
CA GLY A 11 -4.51 13.21 -46.38
C GLY A 11 -4.83 14.06 -45.15
N TRP A 12 -3.94 15.00 -44.79
CA TRP A 12 -4.20 15.95 -43.70
C TRP A 12 -5.32 16.93 -44.04
N GLU A 13 -5.37 17.44 -45.26
CA GLU A 13 -6.44 18.34 -45.71
C GLU A 13 -7.81 17.66 -45.60
N LYS A 14 -7.88 16.39 -46.01
CA LYS A 14 -9.07 15.55 -45.82
C LYS A 14 -9.44 15.40 -44.35
N ILE A 15 -8.49 14.98 -43.51
CA ILE A 15 -8.69 14.85 -42.05
C ILE A 15 -9.18 16.16 -41.43
N LYS A 16 -8.58 17.29 -41.84
CA LYS A 16 -8.90 18.61 -41.31
C LYS A 16 -10.30 19.05 -41.72
N ASN A 17 -10.66 18.90 -42.99
CA ASN A 17 -11.93 19.39 -43.52
C ASN A 17 -13.10 18.46 -43.16
N GLU A 18 -12.90 17.15 -43.22
CA GLU A 18 -13.97 16.17 -43.03
C GLU A 18 -14.06 15.65 -41.59
N GLY A 19 -12.98 15.75 -40.80
CA GLY A 19 -12.95 15.34 -39.41
C GLY A 19 -12.94 16.53 -38.45
N ILE A 20 -11.86 17.30 -38.45
CA ILE A 20 -11.60 18.33 -37.43
C ILE A 20 -12.63 19.46 -37.52
N LYS A 21 -12.80 20.10 -38.67
CA LYS A 21 -13.79 21.18 -38.84
C LYS A 21 -15.21 20.73 -38.52
N VAL A 22 -15.57 19.49 -38.85
CA VAL A 22 -16.89 18.93 -38.51
C VAL A 22 -17.08 18.82 -37.00
N LEU A 23 -16.04 18.40 -36.27
CA LEU A 23 -16.06 18.37 -34.81
C LEU A 23 -16.11 19.78 -34.22
N GLU A 24 -15.35 20.73 -34.75
CA GLU A 24 -15.38 22.13 -34.31
C GLU A 24 -16.77 22.75 -34.52
N GLU A 25 -17.38 22.57 -35.70
CA GLU A 25 -18.75 23.01 -36.00
C GLU A 25 -19.76 22.44 -34.99
N PHE A 26 -19.65 21.15 -34.67
CA PHE A 26 -20.51 20.51 -33.68
C PHE A 26 -20.28 21.05 -32.27
N LEU A 27 -19.03 21.26 -31.86
CA LEU A 27 -18.68 21.78 -30.55
C LEU A 27 -19.13 23.24 -30.38
N ASP A 28 -19.05 24.04 -31.43
CA ASP A 28 -19.42 25.46 -31.41
C ASP A 28 -20.94 25.67 -31.45
N SER A 29 -21.67 24.88 -32.24
CA SER A 29 -23.10 25.10 -32.50
C SER A 29 -24.05 24.06 -31.90
N GLY A 30 -23.52 22.94 -31.39
CA GLY A 30 -24.31 21.77 -30.97
C GLY A 30 -25.09 21.09 -32.10
N SER A 31 -24.93 21.55 -33.34
CA SER A 31 -25.70 21.12 -34.51
C SER A 31 -24.99 19.99 -35.24
N ILE A 32 -25.76 19.01 -35.71
CA ILE A 32 -25.25 17.86 -36.46
C ILE A 32 -25.78 17.93 -37.89
N ARG A 33 -24.94 17.58 -38.86
CA ARG A 33 -25.34 17.53 -40.28
C ARG A 33 -26.52 16.57 -40.44
N SER A 34 -27.59 17.01 -41.10
CA SER A 34 -28.87 16.30 -41.24
C SER A 34 -28.75 14.91 -41.89
N SER A 35 -27.66 14.66 -42.62
CA SER A 35 -27.36 13.37 -43.26
C SER A 35 -26.77 12.31 -42.30
N VAL A 36 -26.52 12.62 -41.02
CA VAL A 36 -25.96 11.68 -40.04
C VAL A 36 -27.06 11.02 -39.21
N PRO A 37 -27.26 9.69 -39.30
CA PRO A 37 -28.29 8.99 -38.54
C PRO A 37 -28.07 9.13 -37.02
N GLN A 38 -29.10 9.60 -36.33
CA GLN A 38 -29.08 9.77 -34.87
C GLN A 38 -29.57 8.52 -34.14
N ASN A 39 -29.10 8.37 -32.91
CA ASN A 39 -29.59 7.34 -32.00
C ASN A 39 -30.92 7.82 -31.38
N ASN A 40 -31.93 6.94 -31.34
CA ASN A 40 -33.24 7.26 -30.76
C ASN A 40 -33.24 7.24 -29.22
N ASP A 41 -32.13 6.82 -28.61
CA ASP A 41 -31.95 6.71 -27.16
C ASP A 41 -31.28 7.98 -26.57
N PRO A 42 -31.99 8.78 -25.75
CA PRO A 42 -31.47 10.03 -25.19
C PRO A 42 -30.35 9.84 -24.15
N ALA A 43 -30.12 8.62 -23.65
CA ALA A 43 -29.01 8.32 -22.72
C ALA A 43 -27.68 8.06 -23.43
N LYS A 44 -27.66 8.00 -24.78
CA LYS A 44 -26.47 7.69 -25.58
C LYS A 44 -25.93 8.94 -26.29
N PRO A 45 -24.60 9.07 -26.43
CA PRO A 45 -24.00 10.23 -27.09
C PRO A 45 -24.46 10.35 -28.54
N ARG A 46 -24.66 11.59 -29.00
CA ARG A 46 -25.10 11.89 -30.38
C ARG A 46 -24.00 11.54 -31.38
N ASN A 47 -24.39 11.02 -32.55
CA ASN A 47 -23.44 10.66 -33.59
C ASN A 47 -23.08 11.89 -34.42
N VAL A 48 -21.82 12.32 -34.37
CA VAL A 48 -21.33 13.45 -35.16
C VAL A 48 -20.95 13.03 -36.59
N PHE A 49 -20.54 11.77 -36.76
CA PHE A 49 -20.16 11.20 -38.07
C PHE A 49 -21.10 10.06 -38.45
N SER A 50 -21.36 9.93 -39.76
CA SER A 50 -21.94 8.69 -40.29
C SER A 50 -20.90 7.56 -40.22
N LYS A 51 -21.36 6.30 -40.19
CA LYS A 51 -20.45 5.15 -40.23
C LYS A 51 -19.55 5.15 -41.46
N ALA A 52 -20.06 5.62 -42.60
CA ALA A 52 -19.30 5.72 -43.85
C ALA A 52 -18.18 6.77 -43.73
N ASN A 53 -18.51 7.98 -43.25
CA ASN A 53 -17.53 9.06 -43.09
C ASN A 53 -16.47 8.71 -42.06
N TYR A 54 -16.87 8.08 -40.94
CA TYR A 54 -15.91 7.61 -39.93
C TYR A 54 -14.97 6.55 -40.51
N ALA A 55 -15.50 5.56 -41.23
CA ALA A 55 -14.69 4.51 -41.85
C ALA A 55 -13.71 5.09 -42.89
N GLU A 56 -14.13 6.09 -43.67
CA GLU A 56 -13.29 6.75 -44.67
C GLU A 56 -12.16 7.58 -44.03
N LEU A 57 -12.47 8.35 -42.99
CA LEU A 57 -11.47 9.08 -42.21
C LEU A 57 -10.48 8.13 -41.53
N TYR A 58 -11.00 7.08 -40.88
CA TYR A 58 -10.19 6.05 -40.23
C TYR A 58 -9.26 5.37 -41.24
N THR A 59 -9.78 5.00 -42.42
CA THR A 59 -9.00 4.35 -43.48
C THR A 59 -7.93 5.29 -44.03
N THR A 60 -8.25 6.58 -44.17
CA THR A 60 -7.27 7.60 -44.59
C THR A 60 -6.12 7.70 -43.59
N VAL A 61 -6.43 7.84 -42.29
CA VAL A 61 -5.41 7.89 -41.21
C VAL A 61 -4.62 6.58 -41.16
N TYR A 62 -5.29 5.44 -41.22
CA TYR A 62 -4.67 4.13 -41.19
C TYR A 62 -3.68 3.95 -42.35
N ASN A 63 -4.09 4.29 -43.57
CA ASN A 63 -3.22 4.18 -44.75
C ASN A 63 -2.00 5.11 -44.63
N MET A 64 -2.19 6.35 -44.20
CA MET A 64 -1.08 7.29 -43.98
C MET A 64 -0.10 6.81 -42.90
N CYS A 65 -0.60 6.12 -41.86
CA CYS A 65 0.21 5.58 -40.76
C CYS A 65 0.86 4.21 -41.06
N THR A 66 0.36 3.48 -42.04
CA THR A 66 0.85 2.13 -42.40
C THR A 66 1.62 2.10 -43.72
N GLN A 67 1.70 3.24 -44.41
CA GLN A 67 2.63 3.45 -45.51
C GLN A 67 4.08 3.17 -45.11
N ARG A 68 4.85 2.60 -46.04
CA ARG A 68 6.29 2.33 -45.84
C ARG A 68 7.09 3.63 -45.89
N THR A 69 8.18 3.68 -45.12
CA THR A 69 9.18 4.75 -45.15
C THR A 69 9.60 5.06 -46.60
N PRO A 70 9.68 6.34 -47.03
CA PRO A 70 9.60 7.57 -46.24
C PRO A 70 8.18 8.14 -46.03
N ASN A 71 7.14 7.49 -46.56
CA ASN A 71 5.77 8.04 -46.58
C ASN A 71 4.93 7.65 -45.36
N ASN A 72 5.57 7.19 -44.27
CA ASN A 72 4.88 6.95 -43.02
C ASN A 72 4.67 8.29 -42.33
N TRP A 73 3.42 8.70 -42.19
CA TRP A 73 3.06 10.02 -41.68
C TRP A 73 2.58 10.03 -40.24
N SER A 74 2.76 8.93 -39.48
CA SER A 74 2.22 8.82 -38.12
C SER A 74 2.68 9.97 -37.22
N GLU A 75 3.98 10.27 -37.20
CA GLU A 75 4.53 11.35 -36.37
C GLU A 75 3.97 12.72 -36.77
N GLN A 76 3.95 13.02 -38.06
CA GLN A 76 3.46 14.29 -38.61
C GLN A 76 1.95 14.45 -38.36
N LEU A 77 1.16 13.38 -38.50
CA LEU A 77 -0.27 13.39 -38.21
C LEU A 77 -0.53 13.64 -36.73
N TYR A 78 0.17 12.94 -35.82
CA TYR A 78 0.05 13.17 -34.38
C TYR A 78 0.34 14.63 -34.01
N ARG A 79 1.42 15.19 -34.54
CA ARG A 79 1.77 16.59 -34.32
C ARG A 79 0.65 17.54 -34.79
N ARG A 80 0.15 17.35 -36.01
CA ARG A 80 -0.90 18.21 -36.58
C ARG A 80 -2.24 18.08 -35.86
N TYR A 81 -2.59 16.89 -35.34
CA TYR A 81 -3.76 16.72 -34.47
C TYR A 81 -3.62 17.52 -33.18
N GLY A 82 -2.44 17.49 -32.55
CA GLY A 82 -2.15 18.30 -31.36
C GLY A 82 -2.25 19.80 -31.64
N GLU A 83 -1.70 20.25 -32.77
CA GLU A 83 -1.77 21.66 -33.21
C GLU A 83 -3.21 22.10 -33.45
N ALA A 84 -4.04 21.29 -34.12
CA ALA A 84 -5.44 21.62 -34.36
C ALA A 84 -6.27 21.71 -33.06
N MET A 85 -6.04 20.77 -32.12
CA MET A 85 -6.69 20.82 -30.81
C MET A 85 -6.26 22.06 -30.02
N SER A 86 -4.97 22.40 -30.07
CA SER A 86 -4.41 23.61 -29.46
C SER A 86 -5.04 24.89 -30.01
N ASP A 87 -5.13 24.99 -31.33
CA ASP A 87 -5.74 26.15 -32.00
C ASP A 87 -7.19 26.33 -31.58
N TYR A 88 -8.00 25.25 -31.58
CA TYR A 88 -9.39 25.31 -31.15
C TYR A 88 -9.54 25.75 -29.68
N VAL A 89 -8.72 25.22 -28.77
CA VAL A 89 -8.74 25.58 -27.36
C VAL A 89 -8.39 27.06 -27.15
N GLN A 90 -7.37 27.55 -27.84
CA GLN A 90 -6.94 28.95 -27.72
C GLN A 90 -7.95 29.92 -28.34
N ARG A 91 -8.54 29.54 -29.49
CA ARG A 91 -9.40 30.41 -30.29
C ARG A 91 -10.84 30.44 -29.80
N GLN A 92 -11.38 29.32 -29.33
CA GLN A 92 -12.80 29.19 -28.98
C GLN A 92 -13.03 28.95 -27.48
N VAL A 93 -12.27 28.03 -26.87
CA VAL A 93 -12.53 27.62 -25.48
C VAL A 93 -12.09 28.69 -24.48
N LEU A 94 -10.81 29.08 -24.50
CA LEU A 94 -10.27 30.05 -23.51
C LEU A 94 -11.00 31.41 -23.52
N PRO A 95 -11.41 31.98 -24.67
CA PRO A 95 -12.21 33.21 -24.67
C PRO A 95 -13.63 33.02 -24.11
N ALA A 96 -14.31 31.92 -24.41
CA ALA A 96 -15.65 31.61 -23.88
C ALA A 96 -15.67 31.43 -22.35
N LEU A 97 -14.49 31.19 -21.79
CA LEU A 97 -14.22 30.95 -20.38
C LEU A 97 -13.94 32.22 -19.56
N LYS A 98 -13.51 33.30 -20.23
CA LYS A 98 -13.07 34.54 -19.56
C LYS A 98 -14.22 35.31 -18.90
N ASP A 99 -15.44 35.19 -19.40
CA ASP A 99 -16.60 35.95 -18.91
C ASP A 99 -17.56 35.12 -18.04
N LYS A 100 -17.19 33.88 -17.67
CA LYS A 100 -18.03 32.99 -16.86
C LYS A 100 -17.42 32.79 -15.47
N SER A 101 -18.09 33.31 -14.44
CA SER A 101 -17.67 33.23 -13.03
C SER A 101 -18.10 31.94 -12.30
N ASP A 102 -18.68 30.97 -13.02
CA ASP A 102 -19.14 29.70 -12.41
C ASP A 102 -18.07 28.60 -12.46
N ILE A 103 -17.67 28.17 -11.26
CA ILE A 103 -16.56 27.23 -10.96
C ILE A 103 -16.72 25.86 -11.64
N ALA A 104 -17.94 25.45 -11.99
CA ALA A 104 -18.21 24.18 -12.66
C ALA A 104 -17.79 24.18 -14.14
N LEU A 105 -17.92 25.31 -14.85
CA LEU A 105 -17.47 25.43 -16.25
C LEU A 105 -15.95 25.60 -16.34
N MET A 106 -15.33 26.30 -15.38
CA MET A 106 -13.86 26.43 -15.30
C MET A 106 -13.13 25.08 -15.22
N LYS A 107 -13.72 24.06 -14.56
CA LYS A 107 -13.15 22.70 -14.48
C LYS A 107 -13.15 21.96 -15.81
N VAL A 108 -14.23 22.08 -16.58
CA VAL A 108 -14.39 21.40 -17.88
C VAL A 108 -13.44 22.00 -18.92
N GLU A 109 -13.20 23.31 -18.86
CA GLU A 109 -12.36 23.98 -19.84
C GLU A 109 -10.88 24.07 -19.44
N ALA A 110 -10.55 24.04 -18.14
CA ALA A 110 -9.17 23.81 -17.67
C ALA A 110 -8.65 22.40 -18.03
N GLN A 111 -9.53 21.39 -18.07
CA GLN A 111 -9.21 20.06 -18.61
C GLN A 111 -8.86 20.09 -20.10
N LYS A 112 -9.47 21.00 -20.88
CA LYS A 112 -9.17 21.19 -22.31
C LYS A 112 -7.84 21.93 -22.52
N ALA A 113 -7.53 22.93 -21.69
CA ALA A 113 -6.23 23.63 -21.72
C ALA A 113 -5.04 22.73 -21.31
N ALA A 114 -5.25 21.80 -20.37
CA ALA A 114 -4.23 20.85 -19.93
C ALA A 114 -3.82 19.80 -21.00
N MET A 115 -4.69 19.51 -21.97
CA MET A 115 -4.33 18.65 -23.12
C MET A 115 -3.29 19.30 -24.04
N VAL A 116 -3.31 20.63 -24.17
CA VAL A 116 -2.48 21.40 -25.10
C VAL A 116 -1.02 21.48 -24.62
N PHE A 117 -0.81 21.72 -23.33
CA PHE A 117 0.54 21.78 -22.74
C PHE A 117 1.24 20.41 -22.70
N LYS A 118 0.49 19.31 -22.76
CA LYS A 118 1.00 17.93 -22.67
C LYS A 118 1.73 17.46 -23.94
N HIS A 119 1.59 18.16 -25.07
CA HIS A 119 2.03 17.63 -26.38
C HIS A 119 3.39 18.13 -26.87
N GLN A 120 3.97 19.19 -26.28
CA GLN A 120 5.33 19.62 -26.63
C GLN A 120 6.43 18.69 -26.07
N GLU A 121 6.16 17.94 -25.00
CA GLU A 121 7.15 16.99 -24.43
C GLU A 121 6.97 15.53 -24.88
N GLN A 122 5.86 15.18 -25.54
CA GLN A 122 5.51 13.80 -25.90
C GLN A 122 6.16 13.28 -27.21
N SER A 123 6.98 14.08 -27.92
CA SER A 123 7.62 13.65 -29.17
C SER A 123 8.81 12.69 -29.01
N LYS A 124 9.06 12.14 -27.81
CA LYS A 124 10.27 11.31 -27.55
C LYS A 124 10.07 9.87 -27.08
N ALA A 125 8.85 9.34 -26.93
CA ALA A 125 8.72 7.96 -26.43
C ALA A 125 7.58 7.18 -27.11
N SER A 126 7.96 6.32 -28.07
CA SER A 126 7.10 5.30 -28.67
C SER A 126 7.19 3.99 -27.88
N ALA A 127 6.08 3.28 -27.84
CA ALA A 127 5.81 2.11 -27.01
C ALA A 127 6.65 0.87 -27.36
N LYS A 128 7.53 0.48 -26.43
CA LYS A 128 7.92 -0.89 -26.14
C LYS A 128 8.17 -0.98 -24.62
N SER A 129 7.71 -2.07 -24.02
CA SER A 129 7.60 -2.42 -22.59
C SER A 129 6.46 -1.75 -21.80
N LEU A 130 5.62 -2.60 -21.20
CA LEU A 130 4.80 -2.29 -20.03
C LEU A 130 5.65 -2.04 -18.77
N ASN A 131 6.99 -1.96 -18.89
CA ASN A 131 7.82 -1.16 -18.00
C ASN A 131 7.76 0.27 -18.51
N ALA A 132 6.77 1.04 -18.08
CA ALA A 132 7.00 2.47 -18.00
C ALA A 132 8.14 2.62 -16.98
N ASP A 133 9.23 3.28 -17.35
CA ASP A 133 10.24 3.77 -16.41
C ASP A 133 9.56 4.77 -15.46
N VAL A 134 8.76 4.27 -14.52
CA VAL A 134 8.26 5.02 -13.37
C VAL A 134 9.47 5.16 -12.47
N THR A 135 10.36 6.08 -12.82
CA THR A 135 11.65 6.27 -12.15
C THR A 135 11.65 7.51 -11.27
N LYS A 136 10.59 8.34 -11.35
CA LYS A 136 10.49 9.60 -10.61
C LYS A 136 9.14 9.72 -9.91
N VAL A 137 9.15 10.36 -8.73
CA VAL A 137 7.95 10.70 -7.95
C VAL A 137 6.92 11.49 -8.79
N GLY A 138 7.36 12.27 -9.76
CA GLY A 138 6.49 12.97 -10.71
C GLY A 138 5.60 12.05 -11.55
N ASP A 139 5.99 10.80 -11.79
CA ASP A 139 5.16 9.84 -12.53
C ASP A 139 4.06 9.21 -11.66
N LEU A 140 4.26 9.08 -10.34
CA LEU A 140 3.20 8.73 -9.38
C LEU A 140 2.04 9.73 -9.41
N SER A 141 2.34 11.03 -9.62
CA SER A 141 1.29 12.05 -9.72
C SER A 141 0.31 11.78 -10.86
N LYS A 142 0.75 11.12 -11.95
CA LYS A 142 -0.12 10.72 -13.07
C LYS A 142 -1.08 9.62 -12.64
N PHE A 143 -0.59 8.60 -11.92
CA PHE A 143 -1.44 7.52 -11.39
C PHE A 143 -2.44 8.04 -10.35
N MET A 144 -2.03 9.00 -9.52
CA MET A 144 -2.91 9.63 -8.53
C MET A 144 -3.96 10.55 -9.19
N ALA A 145 -3.56 11.38 -10.16
CA ALA A 145 -4.45 12.32 -10.82
C ALA A 145 -5.44 11.65 -11.79
N PHE A 146 -5.08 10.49 -12.35
CA PHE A 146 -5.88 9.74 -13.32
C PHE A 146 -6.21 8.32 -12.81
N ALA A 147 -6.47 8.19 -11.51
CA ALA A 147 -6.71 6.90 -10.87
C ALA A 147 -7.78 6.03 -11.56
N PRO A 148 -8.94 6.57 -12.03
CA PRO A 148 -9.94 5.78 -12.74
C PRO A 148 -9.43 5.18 -14.06
N GLN A 149 -8.59 5.91 -14.80
CA GLN A 149 -8.05 5.47 -16.09
C GLN A 149 -7.00 4.37 -15.93
N TYR A 150 -6.22 4.42 -14.85
CA TYR A 150 -5.18 3.45 -14.54
C TYR A 150 -5.64 2.34 -13.58
N LYS A 151 -6.93 2.33 -13.19
CA LYS A 151 -7.46 1.45 -12.13
C LYS A 151 -6.63 1.50 -10.83
N ALA A 152 -5.96 2.63 -10.57
CA ALA A 152 -5.08 2.77 -9.41
C ALA A 152 -5.93 2.85 -8.14
N LYS A 153 -5.51 2.08 -7.12
CA LYS A 153 -6.15 2.00 -5.81
C LYS A 153 -5.14 2.44 -4.75
N LEU A 154 -5.58 3.29 -3.82
CA LEU A 154 -4.83 3.57 -2.62
C LEU A 154 -5.25 2.53 -1.56
N MET A 155 -4.28 1.75 -1.08
CA MET A 155 -4.49 0.74 -0.05
C MET A 155 -3.59 1.04 1.15
N ALA A 156 -4.07 0.77 2.35
CA ALA A 156 -3.26 0.90 3.56
C ALA A 156 -2.04 -0.05 3.52
N ARG A 157 -2.26 -1.27 2.99
CA ARG A 157 -1.25 -2.30 2.80
C ARG A 157 -1.67 -3.23 1.65
N PRO A 158 -1.05 -3.17 0.45
CA PRO A 158 -1.56 -3.87 -0.74
C PRO A 158 -1.51 -5.40 -0.66
N ASP A 159 -0.58 -5.96 0.12
CA ASP A 159 -0.47 -7.41 0.38
C ASP A 159 -1.55 -7.93 1.36
N VAL A 160 -2.41 -7.05 1.89
CA VAL A 160 -3.40 -7.36 2.92
C VAL A 160 -4.73 -6.66 2.63
N ALA A 161 -5.69 -7.39 2.06
CA ALA A 161 -6.98 -6.83 1.65
C ALA A 161 -7.77 -6.17 2.80
N GLU A 162 -7.69 -6.74 4.01
CA GLU A 162 -8.41 -6.26 5.20
C GLU A 162 -7.66 -5.18 5.99
N GLY A 163 -6.44 -4.83 5.57
CA GLY A 163 -5.61 -3.88 6.29
C GLY A 163 -6.18 -2.47 6.24
N GLU A 164 -6.38 -1.86 7.40
CA GLU A 164 -6.88 -0.49 7.53
C GLU A 164 -5.91 0.39 8.32
N LEU A 165 -5.91 1.68 8.00
CA LEU A 165 -5.18 2.69 8.75
C LEU A 165 -5.95 3.03 10.03
N ILE A 166 -5.36 2.75 11.18
CA ILE A 166 -5.92 3.05 12.49
C ILE A 166 -5.04 4.04 13.25
N ARG A 167 -5.67 4.97 13.96
CA ARG A 167 -4.99 6.01 14.72
C ARG A 167 -4.76 5.53 16.15
N VAL A 168 -3.54 5.70 16.66
CA VAL A 168 -3.24 5.52 18.08
C VAL A 168 -3.79 6.70 18.86
N THR A 169 -4.60 6.42 19.88
CA THR A 169 -5.23 7.43 20.74
C THR A 169 -4.59 7.53 22.11
N ASP A 170 -4.08 6.41 22.63
CA ASP A 170 -3.38 6.39 23.92
C ASP A 170 -2.17 5.45 23.92
N TRP A 171 -1.20 5.79 24.75
CA TRP A 171 -0.03 4.98 25.04
C TRP A 171 0.38 5.22 26.49
N LYS A 172 0.45 4.15 27.30
CA LYS A 172 0.77 4.27 28.72
C LYS A 172 1.74 3.19 29.16
N LEU A 173 2.86 3.60 29.75
CA LEU A 173 3.75 2.66 30.43
C LEU A 173 3.05 2.09 31.66
N LEU A 174 3.00 0.76 31.77
CA LEU A 174 2.35 0.07 32.90
C LEU A 174 3.35 -0.50 33.91
N THR A 175 4.60 -0.68 33.47
CA THR A 175 5.71 -1.09 34.31
C THR A 175 6.45 0.13 34.88
N PRO A 176 7.12 0.02 36.04
CA PRO A 176 8.00 1.06 36.53
C PRO A 176 9.11 1.38 35.51
N PRO A 177 9.51 2.66 35.34
CA PRO A 177 10.55 3.04 34.36
C PRO A 177 11.91 2.38 34.58
N ASP A 178 12.22 2.01 35.82
CA ASP A 178 13.46 1.36 36.26
C ASP A 178 13.38 -0.17 36.25
N TYR A 179 12.25 -0.75 35.82
CA TYR A 179 12.06 -2.19 35.74
C TYR A 179 12.72 -2.77 34.49
N ASP A 180 13.19 -4.03 34.58
CA ASP A 180 13.93 -4.71 33.52
C ASP A 180 13.08 -5.02 32.27
N ARG A 181 11.75 -5.05 32.42
CA ARG A 181 10.81 -5.26 31.31
C ARG A 181 9.93 -4.04 31.08
N THR A 182 9.72 -3.73 29.81
CA THR A 182 8.82 -2.66 29.39
C THR A 182 7.45 -3.23 29.03
N GLY A 183 6.53 -3.25 29.99
CA GLY A 183 5.10 -3.53 29.77
C GLY A 183 4.30 -2.24 29.63
N PHE A 184 3.45 -2.14 28.62
CA PHE A 184 2.72 -0.93 28.27
C PHE A 184 1.35 -1.23 27.63
N HIS A 185 0.50 -0.22 27.68
CA HIS A 185 -0.82 -0.14 27.08
C HIS A 185 -0.74 0.62 25.75
N VAL A 186 -1.52 0.18 24.77
CA VAL A 186 -1.77 0.93 23.52
C VAL A 186 -3.27 0.94 23.25
N GLU A 187 -3.82 2.10 22.91
CA GLU A 187 -5.20 2.25 22.45
C GLU A 187 -5.23 2.77 21.01
N VAL A 188 -6.17 2.23 20.23
CA VAL A 188 -6.43 2.67 18.86
C VAL A 188 -7.91 3.00 18.64
N ASP A 189 -8.15 4.02 17.83
CA ASP A 189 -9.49 4.41 17.37
C ASP A 189 -9.95 3.51 16.23
N VAL A 190 -11.10 2.87 16.41
CA VAL A 190 -11.71 1.99 15.41
C VAL A 190 -13.04 2.55 14.86
N ARG A 191 -13.45 3.76 15.25
CA ARG A 191 -14.71 4.36 14.79
C ARG A 191 -14.69 4.60 13.28
N GLY A 192 -15.77 4.17 12.62
CA GLY A 192 -15.91 4.30 11.16
C GLY A 192 -14.98 3.39 10.35
N THR A 193 -14.21 2.51 11.00
CA THR A 193 -13.43 1.45 10.34
C THR A 193 -14.32 0.22 10.09
N ASN A 194 -13.95 -0.68 9.18
CA ASN A 194 -14.73 -1.92 9.04
C ASN A 194 -14.54 -2.85 10.25
N MET A 195 -13.55 -2.57 11.09
CA MET A 195 -13.26 -3.30 12.33
C MET A 195 -14.09 -2.86 13.53
N GLU A 196 -14.82 -1.73 13.47
CA GLU A 196 -15.50 -1.14 14.64
C GLU A 196 -16.36 -2.16 15.42
N LYS A 197 -17.04 -3.05 14.69
CA LYS A 197 -17.90 -4.09 15.26
C LYS A 197 -17.22 -5.45 15.43
N LEU A 198 -15.97 -5.58 14.97
CA LEU A 198 -15.21 -6.83 14.93
C LEU A 198 -14.19 -6.91 16.07
N VAL A 199 -13.88 -5.80 16.74
CA VAL A 199 -12.81 -5.72 17.75
C VAL A 199 -13.28 -5.96 19.18
N ASN A 200 -14.24 -6.86 19.39
CA ASN A 200 -14.66 -7.21 20.74
C ASN A 200 -13.82 -8.37 21.30
N GLY A 201 -12.89 -8.06 22.21
CA GLY A 201 -12.02 -9.06 22.83
C GLY A 201 -12.77 -10.19 23.54
N SER A 202 -14.00 -9.95 24.03
CA SER A 202 -14.81 -10.97 24.69
C SER A 202 -15.41 -12.01 23.74
N GLN A 203 -15.38 -11.75 22.43
CA GLN A 203 -15.88 -12.63 21.37
C GLN A 203 -14.76 -13.34 20.61
N GLY A 204 -13.60 -13.55 21.24
CA GLY A 204 -12.49 -14.25 20.59
C GLY A 204 -11.90 -13.47 19.43
N LYS A 205 -11.70 -12.17 19.63
CA LYS A 205 -11.10 -11.31 18.62
C LYS A 205 -9.71 -10.86 19.07
N ALA A 206 -8.83 -10.72 18.09
CA ALA A 206 -7.48 -10.23 18.24
C ALA A 206 -7.19 -9.17 17.19
N LEU A 207 -6.22 -8.31 17.48
CA LEU A 207 -5.77 -7.29 16.54
C LEU A 207 -4.47 -7.73 15.88
N SER A 208 -4.50 -7.89 14.57
CA SER A 208 -3.31 -8.09 13.73
C SER A 208 -2.69 -6.73 13.43
N VAL A 209 -1.52 -6.45 14.00
CA VAL A 209 -0.79 -5.20 13.77
C VAL A 209 0.35 -5.43 12.79
N TYR A 210 0.47 -4.56 11.80
CA TYR A 210 1.59 -4.56 10.88
C TYR A 210 2.58 -3.46 11.23
N SER A 211 3.76 -3.89 11.63
CA SER A 211 4.83 -3.00 12.08
C SER A 211 5.72 -2.57 10.93
N THR A 212 6.53 -1.53 11.17
CA THR A 212 7.52 -1.05 10.20
C THR A 212 8.92 -1.22 10.78
N ASN A 213 9.90 -1.38 9.89
CA ASN A 213 11.30 -1.31 10.28
C ASN A 213 11.65 0.06 10.87
N ASP A 214 12.73 0.09 11.65
CA ASP A 214 13.29 1.33 12.17
C ASP A 214 13.78 2.21 11.01
N ALA A 215 13.24 3.42 10.92
CA ALA A 215 13.52 4.36 9.85
C ALA A 215 15.02 4.69 9.75
N ALA A 216 15.70 4.89 10.88
CA ALA A 216 17.12 5.23 10.89
C ALA A 216 17.97 4.07 10.36
N LYS A 217 17.66 2.83 10.78
CA LYS A 217 18.36 1.64 10.27
C LYS A 217 18.12 1.41 8.78
N VAL A 218 16.90 1.69 8.29
CA VAL A 218 16.61 1.62 6.84
C VAL A 218 17.41 2.68 6.07
N THR A 219 17.50 3.91 6.57
CA THR A 219 18.33 4.96 5.95
C THR A 219 19.80 4.56 5.91
N GLU A 220 20.33 3.97 6.98
CA GLU A 220 21.71 3.44 7.02
C GLU A 220 21.92 2.33 5.99
N PHE A 221 20.99 1.38 5.91
CA PHE A 221 21.03 0.30 4.92
C PHE A 221 21.01 0.82 3.48
N LEU A 222 20.08 1.72 3.14
CA LEU A 222 19.99 2.33 1.81
C LEU A 222 21.29 3.03 1.43
N LYS A 223 21.89 3.76 2.37
CA LYS A 223 23.20 4.41 2.18
C LYS A 223 24.32 3.38 1.96
N ALA A 224 24.36 2.31 2.75
CA ALA A 224 25.36 1.25 2.62
C ALA A 224 25.28 0.51 1.28
N MET A 225 24.06 0.31 0.77
CA MET A 225 23.80 -0.31 -0.53
C MET A 225 23.87 0.67 -1.72
N ASN A 226 24.10 1.97 -1.45
CA ASN A 226 24.09 3.03 -2.46
C ASN A 226 22.77 3.07 -3.27
N LEU A 227 21.64 2.95 -2.58
CA LEU A 227 20.29 3.01 -3.14
C LEU A 227 19.68 4.39 -2.87
N ASP A 228 19.07 4.99 -3.89
CA ASP A 228 18.32 6.23 -3.76
C ASP A 228 16.99 5.96 -3.02
N PRO A 229 16.74 6.57 -1.84
CA PRO A 229 15.50 6.37 -1.08
C PRO A 229 14.23 6.78 -1.85
N ASP A 230 14.34 7.73 -2.78
CA ASP A 230 13.22 8.29 -3.55
C ASP A 230 13.01 7.59 -4.90
N ALA A 231 13.89 6.63 -5.24
CA ALA A 231 13.72 5.81 -6.44
C ALA A 231 12.38 5.08 -6.39
N ILE A 232 11.62 5.20 -7.47
CA ILE A 232 10.34 4.52 -7.60
C ILE A 232 10.58 3.11 -8.12
N VAL A 233 9.88 2.16 -7.51
CA VAL A 233 9.93 0.74 -7.85
C VAL A 233 8.51 0.21 -8.05
N SER A 234 8.36 -0.65 -9.06
CA SER A 234 7.16 -1.43 -9.34
C SER A 234 7.38 -2.83 -8.82
N VAL A 235 6.49 -3.32 -7.95
CA VAL A 235 6.65 -4.60 -7.26
C VAL A 235 5.38 -5.43 -7.39
N GLU A 236 5.50 -6.61 -7.99
CA GLU A 236 4.39 -7.57 -8.18
C GLU A 236 4.17 -8.43 -6.93
N GLU A 237 5.24 -8.81 -6.22
CA GLU A 237 5.18 -9.75 -5.10
C GLU A 237 4.37 -9.24 -3.91
N ILE A 238 4.26 -7.92 -3.76
CA ILE A 238 3.49 -7.28 -2.68
C ILE A 238 2.14 -6.75 -3.18
N ALA A 239 1.78 -7.01 -4.43
CA ALA A 239 0.49 -6.63 -4.98
C ALA A 239 -0.64 -7.53 -4.45
N PRO A 240 -1.89 -7.05 -4.45
CA PRO A 240 -3.04 -7.85 -4.06
C PRO A 240 -3.15 -9.11 -4.92
N GLN A 241 -3.01 -10.28 -4.30
CA GLN A 241 -3.07 -11.57 -5.01
C GLN A 241 -4.48 -11.90 -5.54
N SER A 242 -5.50 -11.19 -5.08
CA SER A 242 -6.89 -11.32 -5.53
C SER A 242 -7.14 -10.71 -6.91
N GLU A 243 -6.23 -9.88 -7.43
CA GLU A 243 -6.41 -9.15 -8.69
C GLU A 243 -5.20 -9.34 -9.60
N GLU A 244 -5.38 -10.12 -10.66
CA GLU A 244 -4.31 -10.44 -11.61
C GLU A 244 -3.83 -9.19 -12.37
N GLY A 245 -2.51 -9.08 -12.55
CA GLY A 245 -1.87 -7.99 -13.28
C GLY A 245 -1.76 -6.68 -12.48
N MET A 246 -2.00 -6.70 -11.17
CA MET A 246 -1.72 -5.56 -10.30
C MET A 246 -0.25 -5.47 -9.92
N VAL A 247 0.24 -4.24 -9.81
CA VAL A 247 1.59 -3.92 -9.32
C VAL A 247 1.50 -2.84 -8.24
N VAL A 248 2.43 -2.87 -7.29
CA VAL A 248 2.58 -1.80 -6.30
C VAL A 248 3.66 -0.84 -6.75
N LEU A 249 3.29 0.42 -6.94
CA LEU A 249 4.23 1.51 -7.14
C LEU A 249 4.56 2.16 -5.79
N THR A 250 5.83 2.10 -5.38
CA THR A 250 6.29 2.65 -4.10
C THR A 250 7.70 3.23 -4.22
N THR A 251 8.17 3.94 -3.20
CA THR A 251 9.59 4.36 -3.13
C THR A 251 10.44 3.24 -2.53
N ALA A 252 11.74 3.22 -2.84
CA ALA A 252 12.71 2.33 -2.20
C ALA A 252 12.61 2.43 -0.66
N TYR A 253 12.55 3.66 -0.14
CA TYR A 253 12.41 3.89 1.30
C TYR A 253 11.17 3.20 1.89
N LYS A 254 10.00 3.34 1.25
CA LYS A 254 8.78 2.67 1.72
C LYS A 254 8.84 1.15 1.55
N LEU A 255 9.44 0.64 0.47
CA LEU A 255 9.66 -0.79 0.25
C LEU A 255 10.38 -1.42 1.46
N PHE A 256 11.53 -0.86 1.85
CA PHE A 256 12.33 -1.37 2.95
C PHE A 256 11.80 -1.01 4.34
N THR A 257 11.02 0.07 4.48
CA THR A 257 10.47 0.46 5.78
C THR A 257 9.20 -0.31 6.13
N GLN A 258 8.28 -0.47 5.17
CA GLN A 258 6.90 -0.90 5.44
C GLN A 258 6.61 -2.34 5.02
N TYR A 259 7.29 -2.83 3.98
CA TYR A 259 6.92 -4.08 3.31
C TYR A 259 7.88 -5.22 3.59
N LEU A 260 9.19 -5.03 3.44
CA LEU A 260 10.18 -6.11 3.54
C LEU A 260 10.69 -6.31 4.98
N ASP A 261 10.80 -7.57 5.43
CA ASP A 261 11.36 -7.95 6.74
C ASP A 261 12.90 -7.89 6.71
N LEU A 262 13.42 -6.67 6.50
CA LEU A 262 14.83 -6.39 6.25
C LEU A 262 15.75 -6.81 7.41
N PHE A 263 15.26 -6.68 8.65
CA PHE A 263 16.00 -7.04 9.87
C PHE A 263 15.59 -8.41 10.43
N GLY A 264 14.85 -9.20 9.64
CA GLY A 264 14.45 -10.56 9.96
C GLY A 264 15.57 -11.58 9.82
N LYS A 265 15.24 -12.84 10.06
CA LYS A 265 16.17 -13.98 10.07
C LYS A 265 16.34 -14.61 8.68
N PRO A 266 17.54 -14.55 8.06
CA PRO A 266 17.79 -15.12 6.74
C PRO A 266 17.77 -16.65 6.70
N THR A 267 17.41 -17.19 5.54
CA THR A 267 17.44 -18.64 5.26
C THR A 267 18.58 -18.98 4.31
N ARG A 268 18.94 -20.27 4.21
CA ARG A 268 19.87 -20.72 3.17
C ARG A 268 19.33 -20.49 1.76
N GLU A 269 18.01 -20.54 1.62
CA GLU A 269 17.37 -20.30 0.32
C GLU A 269 17.56 -18.86 -0.13
N PHE A 270 17.49 -17.89 0.80
CA PHE A 270 17.86 -16.51 0.52
C PHE A 270 19.31 -16.40 0.00
N LEU A 271 20.27 -17.06 0.66
CA LEU A 271 21.68 -17.03 0.21
C LEU A 271 21.86 -17.60 -1.20
N LYS A 272 21.18 -18.70 -1.55
CA LYS A 272 21.20 -19.26 -2.91
C LYS A 272 20.69 -18.25 -3.94
N LYS A 273 19.64 -17.50 -3.61
CA LYS A 273 19.09 -16.45 -4.48
C LYS A 273 20.04 -15.26 -4.68
N LEU A 274 21.05 -15.06 -3.84
CA LEU A 274 22.05 -14.00 -4.03
C LEU A 274 23.08 -14.33 -5.11
N PHE A 275 23.28 -15.61 -5.43
CA PHE A 275 24.35 -16.08 -6.33
C PHE A 275 24.38 -15.38 -7.71
N PRO A 276 23.23 -15.16 -8.39
CA PRO A 276 23.21 -14.48 -9.69
C PRO A 276 23.67 -13.01 -9.61
N PHE A 277 23.61 -12.39 -8.44
CA PHE A 277 23.88 -10.96 -8.25
C PHE A 277 25.28 -10.66 -7.75
N ALA A 278 26.00 -11.64 -7.20
CA ALA A 278 27.40 -11.47 -6.85
C ALA A 278 28.24 -11.34 -8.13
N VAL A 279 29.21 -10.42 -8.16
CA VAL A 279 30.11 -10.24 -9.31
C VAL A 279 31.49 -10.81 -9.01
N ASP A 280 31.95 -10.67 -7.77
CA ASP A 280 33.24 -11.20 -7.35
C ASP A 280 33.19 -12.72 -7.16
N VAL A 281 34.23 -13.40 -7.66
CA VAL A 281 34.30 -14.87 -7.64
C VAL A 281 34.48 -15.39 -6.21
N MET A 282 35.23 -14.69 -5.37
CA MET A 282 35.46 -15.10 -3.99
C MET A 282 34.20 -14.94 -3.14
N GLU A 283 33.46 -13.85 -3.32
CA GLU A 283 32.15 -13.68 -2.67
C GLU A 283 31.13 -14.71 -3.16
N LYS A 284 31.11 -15.04 -4.46
CA LYS A 284 30.26 -16.15 -4.97
C LYS A 284 30.56 -17.46 -4.27
N VAL A 285 31.85 -17.80 -4.13
CA VAL A 285 32.27 -19.02 -3.43
C VAL A 285 31.86 -18.94 -1.96
N ALA A 286 32.09 -17.83 -1.27
CA ALA A 286 31.71 -17.66 0.13
C ALA A 286 30.18 -17.81 0.35
N ILE A 287 29.36 -17.18 -0.49
CA ILE A 287 27.90 -17.32 -0.47
C ILE A 287 27.52 -18.79 -0.69
N ALA A 288 28.08 -19.43 -1.71
CA ALA A 288 27.79 -20.83 -2.03
C ALA A 288 28.20 -21.76 -0.87
N GLU A 289 29.36 -21.54 -0.24
CA GLU A 289 29.82 -22.34 0.89
C GLU A 289 28.84 -22.31 2.05
N LEU A 290 28.31 -21.14 2.40
CA LEU A 290 27.33 -20.98 3.48
C LEU A 290 26.02 -21.75 3.23
N THR A 291 25.73 -22.11 1.98
CA THR A 291 24.55 -22.94 1.64
C THR A 291 24.80 -24.43 1.84
N LEU A 292 26.04 -24.90 1.92
CA LEU A 292 26.41 -26.32 2.02
C LEU A 292 26.21 -26.89 3.42
N ASP A 293 25.83 -28.16 3.52
CA ASP A 293 25.60 -28.83 4.82
C ASP A 293 26.85 -28.87 5.70
N ARG A 294 28.04 -28.95 5.09
CA ARG A 294 29.32 -28.89 5.81
C ARG A 294 29.56 -27.56 6.55
N LYS A 295 28.83 -26.49 6.21
CA LYS A 295 28.90 -25.17 6.85
C LYS A 295 27.74 -24.91 7.81
N THR A 296 27.04 -25.96 8.25
CA THR A 296 25.88 -25.81 9.15
C THR A 296 26.19 -25.13 10.46
N GLU A 297 27.31 -25.45 11.09
CA GLU A 297 27.71 -24.81 12.34
C GLU A 297 27.95 -23.31 12.15
N GLU A 298 28.62 -22.90 11.07
CA GLU A 298 28.86 -21.50 10.74
C GLU A 298 27.56 -20.73 10.47
N PHE A 299 26.63 -21.35 9.74
CA PHE A 299 25.32 -20.77 9.48
C PHE A 299 24.49 -20.62 10.76
N LEU A 300 24.48 -21.63 11.64
CA LEU A 300 23.80 -21.58 12.93
C LEU A 300 24.45 -20.57 13.88
N ASP A 301 25.77 -20.41 13.85
CA ASP A 301 26.48 -19.38 14.59
C ASP A 301 26.04 -17.97 14.18
N ARG A 302 25.94 -17.69 12.88
CA ARG A 302 25.41 -16.42 12.36
C ARG A 302 23.96 -16.20 12.80
N GLN A 303 23.13 -17.24 12.79
CA GLN A 303 21.77 -17.13 13.33
C GLN A 303 21.75 -16.83 14.83
N ALA A 304 22.64 -17.46 15.61
CA ALA A 304 22.75 -17.22 17.04
C ALA A 304 23.21 -15.78 17.34
N ARG A 305 24.03 -15.18 16.47
CA ARG A 305 24.40 -13.76 16.49
C ARG A 305 23.30 -12.83 15.97
N ALA A 306 22.15 -13.37 15.58
CA ALA A 306 21.02 -12.65 15.01
C ALA A 306 21.39 -11.83 13.76
N THR A 307 22.25 -12.38 12.89
CA THR A 307 22.57 -11.79 11.58
C THR A 307 21.31 -11.72 10.72
N THR A 308 21.05 -10.55 10.14
CA THR A 308 19.83 -10.18 9.41
C THR A 308 20.00 -10.21 7.89
N PHE A 309 18.92 -10.01 7.13
CA PHE A 309 19.02 -9.90 5.67
C PHE A 309 19.88 -8.70 5.27
N ALA A 310 19.69 -7.54 5.93
CA ALA A 310 20.52 -6.36 5.74
C ALA A 310 22.02 -6.66 5.95
N ASP A 311 22.36 -7.41 7.01
CA ASP A 311 23.76 -7.71 7.33
C ASP A 311 24.45 -8.50 6.21
N TYR A 312 23.81 -9.54 5.66
CA TYR A 312 24.38 -10.29 4.54
C TYR A 312 24.49 -9.44 3.27
N LEU A 313 23.49 -8.60 2.99
CA LEU A 313 23.49 -7.73 1.81
C LEU A 313 24.61 -6.69 1.87
N VAL A 314 24.91 -6.17 3.06
CA VAL A 314 26.00 -5.22 3.30
C VAL A 314 27.38 -5.91 3.36
N GLU A 315 27.44 -7.14 3.87
CA GLU A 315 28.68 -7.93 3.97
C GLU A 315 29.26 -8.25 2.58
N PHE A 316 28.42 -8.69 1.64
CA PHE A 316 28.84 -9.04 0.28
C PHE A 316 28.77 -7.84 -0.67
N LYS A 317 29.88 -7.11 -0.79
CA LYS A 317 29.95 -5.81 -1.46
C LYS A 317 29.88 -5.90 -2.99
N SER A 318 30.14 -7.08 -3.55
CA SER A 318 30.06 -7.30 -5.00
C SER A 318 28.64 -7.53 -5.51
N LEU A 319 27.64 -7.63 -4.61
CA LEU A 319 26.25 -7.78 -4.99
C LEU A 319 25.76 -6.59 -5.83
N LYS A 320 25.20 -6.89 -7.01
CA LYS A 320 24.54 -5.95 -7.91
C LYS A 320 23.09 -6.38 -8.09
N ILE A 321 22.27 -6.05 -7.09
CA ILE A 321 20.85 -6.41 -7.05
C ILE A 321 20.02 -5.21 -7.57
N PRO A 322 19.27 -5.37 -8.67
CA PRO A 322 18.29 -4.38 -9.11
C PRO A 322 17.23 -4.11 -8.03
N LEU A 323 16.75 -2.87 -7.92
CA LEU A 323 15.84 -2.46 -6.85
C LEU A 323 14.53 -3.26 -6.81
N ASP A 324 14.00 -3.63 -7.98
CA ASP A 324 12.80 -4.46 -8.16
C ASP A 324 12.98 -5.90 -7.66
N LYS A 325 14.22 -6.39 -7.54
CA LYS A 325 14.49 -7.78 -7.13
C LYS A 325 14.52 -8.00 -5.62
N TYR A 326 14.52 -6.95 -4.81
CA TYR A 326 14.58 -7.12 -3.35
C TYR A 326 13.34 -7.81 -2.76
N SER A 327 12.17 -7.63 -3.38
CA SER A 327 10.92 -8.30 -2.96
C SER A 327 10.93 -9.82 -3.20
N GLU A 328 11.68 -10.30 -4.19
CA GLU A 328 11.86 -11.72 -4.46
C GLU A 328 12.85 -12.38 -3.47
N LEU A 329 13.74 -11.57 -2.88
CA LEU A 329 14.81 -12.00 -1.98
C LEU A 329 14.39 -11.97 -0.51
N ILE A 330 13.75 -10.89 -0.07
CA ILE A 330 13.40 -10.64 1.33
C ILE A 330 11.90 -10.88 1.52
N PRO A 331 11.47 -11.68 2.51
CA PRO A 331 10.06 -11.90 2.78
C PRO A 331 9.38 -10.60 3.25
N THR A 332 8.05 -10.53 3.14
CA THR A 332 7.30 -9.40 3.68
C THR A 332 7.20 -9.45 5.21
N ILE A 333 7.09 -8.28 5.84
CA ILE A 333 6.79 -8.14 7.26
C ILE A 333 5.42 -8.76 7.52
N LYS A 334 5.42 -9.82 8.33
CA LYS A 334 4.19 -10.49 8.77
C LYS A 334 3.47 -9.69 9.84
N GLN A 335 2.17 -9.90 9.92
CA GLN A 335 1.36 -9.39 11.03
C GLN A 335 1.84 -9.97 12.38
N ARG A 336 1.69 -9.17 13.43
CA ARG A 336 1.75 -9.66 14.81
C ARG A 336 0.36 -9.58 15.43
N VAL A 337 -0.14 -10.73 15.85
CA VAL A 337 -1.46 -10.87 16.47
C VAL A 337 -1.34 -10.60 17.96
N TYR A 338 -2.17 -9.69 18.47
CA TYR A 338 -2.29 -9.36 19.89
C TYR A 338 -3.71 -9.63 20.39
N SER A 339 -3.85 -10.27 21.55
CA SER A 339 -5.15 -10.37 22.22
C SER A 339 -5.64 -8.98 22.59
N ILE A 340 -6.87 -8.66 22.17
CA ILE A 340 -7.53 -7.40 22.53
C ILE A 340 -7.84 -7.44 24.03
N CYS A 341 -7.53 -6.35 24.74
CA CYS A 341 -7.73 -6.24 26.19
C CYS A 341 -8.87 -5.31 26.62
N SER A 342 -9.76 -4.99 25.68
CA SER A 342 -11.00 -4.22 25.90
C SER A 342 -12.24 -4.94 25.37
N SER A 343 -13.39 -4.71 26.00
CA SER A 343 -14.70 -5.01 25.41
C SER A 343 -15.20 -3.83 24.59
N SER A 344 -15.63 -4.06 23.35
CA SER A 344 -16.21 -2.99 22.51
C SER A 344 -17.58 -2.52 23.01
N ASP A 345 -18.29 -3.36 23.77
CA ASP A 345 -19.57 -2.96 24.36
C ASP A 345 -19.36 -2.03 25.56
N TYR A 346 -18.31 -2.30 26.35
CA TYR A 346 -17.91 -1.46 27.48
C TYR A 346 -17.17 -0.19 27.04
N ARG A 347 -16.35 -0.27 25.97
CA ARG A 347 -15.53 0.83 25.43
C ARG A 347 -15.76 1.03 23.93
N PRO A 348 -16.94 1.51 23.52
CA PRO A 348 -17.29 1.63 22.11
C PRO A 348 -16.32 2.55 21.36
N GLY A 349 -15.93 2.12 20.16
CA GLY A 349 -15.05 2.89 19.27
C GLY A 349 -13.56 2.80 19.58
N THR A 350 -13.15 2.04 20.60
CA THR A 350 -11.73 1.85 20.95
C THR A 350 -11.34 0.38 20.96
N CYS A 351 -10.08 0.10 20.64
CA CYS A 351 -9.46 -1.22 20.79
C CYS A 351 -8.15 -1.07 21.56
N GLN A 352 -7.99 -1.83 22.64
CA GLN A 352 -6.85 -1.70 23.55
C GLN A 352 -5.99 -2.97 23.53
N LEU A 353 -4.67 -2.79 23.66
CA LEU A 353 -3.67 -3.85 23.72
C LEU A 353 -2.84 -3.74 25.00
N LEU A 354 -2.48 -4.89 25.57
CA LEU A 354 -1.45 -5.02 26.59
C LEU A 354 -0.22 -5.69 25.95
N VAL A 355 0.89 -4.97 25.90
CA VAL A 355 2.10 -5.40 25.19
C VAL A 355 3.28 -5.37 26.14
N VAL A 356 4.16 -6.37 26.03
CA VAL A 356 5.50 -6.30 26.59
C VAL A 356 6.50 -6.24 25.44
N ARG A 357 7.48 -5.36 25.57
CA ARG A 357 8.62 -5.29 24.65
C ARG A 357 9.38 -6.61 24.71
N GLU A 358 9.57 -7.22 23.56
CA GLU A 358 10.35 -8.45 23.44
C GLU A 358 11.80 -8.07 23.21
N ASP A 359 12.69 -8.64 24.03
CA ASP A 359 14.13 -8.56 23.86
C ASP A 359 14.80 -9.91 24.10
N TRP A 360 15.98 -10.10 23.52
CA TRP A 360 16.81 -11.27 23.78
C TRP A 360 18.30 -10.91 23.62
N GLN A 361 19.15 -11.68 24.28
CA GLN A 361 20.60 -11.59 24.12
C GLN A 361 21.02 -12.42 22.90
N ALA A 362 21.57 -11.77 21.87
CA ALA A 362 22.22 -12.47 20.78
C ALA A 362 23.60 -12.99 21.21
N LYS A 363 24.09 -14.04 20.54
CA LYS A 363 25.49 -14.47 20.68
C LYS A 363 26.39 -13.27 20.34
N GLY A 364 27.34 -12.95 21.21
CA GLY A 364 28.15 -11.72 21.12
C GLY A 364 27.74 -10.61 22.07
N GLY A 365 26.61 -10.76 22.79
CA GLY A 365 26.22 -9.89 23.91
C GLY A 365 25.42 -8.65 23.51
N GLU A 366 24.98 -8.55 22.25
CA GLU A 366 24.09 -7.47 21.82
C GLU A 366 22.63 -7.81 22.16
N THR A 367 21.93 -6.89 22.82
CA THR A 367 20.49 -6.97 23.03
C THR A 367 19.75 -6.69 21.72
N LYS A 368 18.94 -7.64 21.28
CA LYS A 368 18.06 -7.51 20.11
C LYS A 368 16.61 -7.37 20.58
N PHE A 369 15.77 -6.80 19.72
CA PHE A 369 14.37 -6.51 20.02
C PHE A 369 13.44 -7.06 18.95
N GLY A 370 12.26 -7.50 19.36
CA GLY A 370 11.22 -7.94 18.44
C GLY A 370 10.67 -6.76 17.64
N LEU A 371 10.54 -6.91 16.32
CA LEU A 371 10.09 -5.83 15.42
C LEU A 371 8.78 -5.19 15.89
N ALA A 372 7.74 -6.01 16.10
CA ALA A 372 6.41 -5.49 16.38
C ALA A 372 6.25 -4.87 17.77
N SER A 373 6.82 -5.53 18.80
CA SER A 373 6.77 -5.00 20.16
C SER A 373 7.66 -3.76 20.33
N SER A 374 8.80 -3.69 19.62
CA SER A 374 9.62 -2.46 19.57
C SER A 374 8.91 -1.34 18.81
N PHE A 375 8.26 -1.61 17.68
CA PHE A 375 7.43 -0.63 16.96
C PHE A 375 6.36 -0.03 17.87
N LEU A 376 5.59 -0.87 18.57
CA LEU A 376 4.56 -0.42 19.51
C LEU A 376 5.13 0.26 20.78
N THR A 377 6.39 0.02 21.14
CA THR A 377 7.03 0.72 22.27
C THR A 377 7.21 2.20 21.96
N PHE A 378 7.51 2.55 20.70
CA PHE A 378 7.83 3.92 20.30
C PHE A 378 6.69 4.65 19.61
N ILE A 379 5.62 3.96 19.23
CA ILE A 379 4.42 4.62 18.68
C ILE A 379 3.81 5.56 19.73
N ARG A 380 3.29 6.70 19.28
CA ARG A 380 2.70 7.73 20.16
C ARG A 380 1.32 8.14 19.68
N PRO A 381 0.44 8.62 20.58
CA PRO A 381 -0.86 9.16 20.21
C PRO A 381 -0.77 10.15 19.04
N GLY A 382 -1.73 10.06 18.12
CA GLY A 382 -1.74 10.80 16.86
C GLY A 382 -1.05 10.07 15.69
N SER A 383 -0.18 9.08 15.97
CA SER A 383 0.42 8.22 14.95
C SER A 383 -0.62 7.30 14.31
N VAL A 384 -0.31 6.78 13.13
CA VAL A 384 -1.15 5.82 12.39
C VAL A 384 -0.38 4.53 12.17
N CYS A 385 -1.04 3.39 12.35
CA CYS A 385 -0.51 2.08 11.97
C CYS A 385 -1.53 1.31 11.12
N VAL A 386 -1.08 0.23 10.50
CA VAL A 386 -1.98 -0.67 9.76
C VAL A 386 -2.37 -1.83 10.65
N ALA A 387 -3.66 -2.12 10.74
CA ALA A 387 -4.15 -3.31 11.42
C ALA A 387 -5.41 -3.87 10.78
N HIS A 388 -5.73 -5.10 11.14
CA HIS A 388 -7.06 -5.70 10.91
C HIS A 388 -7.48 -6.56 12.11
N SER A 389 -8.77 -6.89 12.17
CA SER A 389 -9.31 -7.79 13.20
C SER A 389 -9.19 -9.24 12.73
N THR A 390 -8.61 -10.10 13.55
CA THR A 390 -8.53 -11.56 13.31
C THR A 390 -9.22 -12.34 14.42
N HIS A 391 -9.50 -13.62 14.17
CA HIS A 391 -9.99 -14.54 15.20
C HIS A 391 -8.90 -14.90 16.21
N SER A 392 -9.31 -15.12 17.45
CA SER A 392 -8.53 -15.55 18.60
C SER A 392 -9.20 -16.75 19.26
N VAL A 393 -8.40 -17.66 19.80
CA VAL A 393 -8.88 -18.92 20.39
C VAL A 393 -9.62 -18.77 21.73
N MET A 394 -9.68 -17.57 22.31
CA MET A 394 -10.28 -17.33 23.64
C MET A 394 -11.61 -16.60 23.55
N GLU A 395 -12.71 -17.32 23.78
CA GLU A 395 -14.08 -16.80 23.77
C GLU A 395 -14.75 -17.01 25.14
N MET A 396 -15.71 -16.16 25.48
CA MET A 396 -16.57 -16.41 26.63
C MET A 396 -17.65 -17.45 26.30
N PRO A 397 -18.14 -18.22 27.28
CA PRO A 397 -19.29 -19.10 27.09
C PRO A 397 -20.54 -18.34 26.64
N GLU A 398 -21.36 -18.97 25.81
CA GLU A 398 -22.68 -18.43 25.43
C GLU A 398 -23.59 -18.23 26.65
N ASP A 399 -23.53 -19.16 27.61
CA ASP A 399 -24.25 -19.03 28.87
C ASP A 399 -23.60 -17.96 29.75
N LYS A 400 -24.27 -16.80 29.79
CA LYS A 400 -23.84 -15.68 30.61
C LYS A 400 -23.93 -15.99 32.11
N ALA A 401 -24.69 -16.98 32.57
CA ALA A 401 -24.70 -17.37 33.98
C ALA A 401 -23.55 -18.31 34.38
N ALA A 402 -22.78 -18.82 33.41
CA ALA A 402 -21.67 -19.74 33.67
C ALA A 402 -20.54 -19.07 34.48
N HIS A 403 -19.99 -19.81 35.44
CA HIS A 403 -18.77 -19.43 36.16
C HIS A 403 -17.58 -19.62 35.22
N VAL A 404 -16.82 -18.56 34.98
CA VAL A 404 -15.61 -18.60 34.16
C VAL A 404 -14.37 -18.56 35.06
N PHE A 405 -13.50 -19.57 34.90
CA PHE A 405 -12.17 -19.60 35.51
C PHE A 405 -11.14 -19.16 34.48
N MET A 406 -10.36 -18.14 34.84
CA MET A 406 -9.37 -17.50 33.98
C MET A 406 -8.00 -17.65 34.64
N ALA A 407 -6.99 -18.05 33.87
CA ALA A 407 -5.61 -18.17 34.36
C ALA A 407 -4.66 -17.45 33.40
N GLY A 408 -4.09 -16.33 33.86
CA GLY A 408 -3.29 -15.43 33.02
C GLY A 408 -1.97 -15.06 33.67
N LEU A 409 -0.86 -15.34 32.98
CA LEU A 409 0.48 -14.95 33.41
C LEU A 409 0.95 -13.73 32.61
N GLY A 410 1.35 -12.66 33.29
CA GLY A 410 1.83 -11.42 32.67
C GLY A 410 0.85 -10.86 31.63
N THR A 411 1.28 -10.76 30.36
CA THR A 411 0.43 -10.28 29.26
C THR A 411 -0.74 -11.20 28.92
N GLY A 412 -0.75 -12.45 29.43
CA GLY A 412 -1.91 -13.34 29.37
C GLY A 412 -3.16 -12.77 30.07
N LEU A 413 -3.01 -11.69 30.84
CA LEU A 413 -4.12 -10.92 31.41
C LEU A 413 -4.97 -10.19 30.35
N ALA A 414 -4.42 -9.92 29.16
CA ALA A 414 -5.05 -9.12 28.12
C ALA A 414 -6.52 -9.54 27.82
N PRO A 415 -6.82 -10.75 27.35
CA PRO A 415 -8.19 -11.14 27.03
C PRO A 415 -9.11 -11.14 28.27
N PHE A 416 -8.58 -11.46 29.45
CA PHE A 416 -9.39 -11.51 30.67
C PHE A 416 -9.83 -10.13 31.15
N ARG A 417 -9.05 -9.08 30.87
CA ARG A 417 -9.52 -7.70 31.08
C ARG A 417 -10.75 -7.41 30.21
N ALA A 418 -10.73 -7.79 28.94
CA ALA A 418 -11.90 -7.66 28.07
C ALA A 418 -13.12 -8.47 28.58
N PHE A 419 -12.89 -9.66 29.14
CA PHE A 419 -13.96 -10.51 29.67
C PHE A 419 -14.62 -9.88 30.91
N VAL A 420 -13.81 -9.34 31.82
CA VAL A 420 -14.32 -8.62 33.00
C VAL A 420 -15.11 -7.39 32.59
N GLU A 421 -14.60 -6.59 31.65
CA GLU A 421 -15.32 -5.43 31.10
C GLU A 421 -16.65 -5.83 30.46
N GLN A 422 -16.69 -6.92 29.69
CA GLN A 422 -17.92 -7.41 29.09
C GLN A 422 -18.94 -7.85 30.16
N ARG A 423 -18.50 -8.60 31.19
CA ARG A 423 -19.39 -9.00 32.29
C ARG A 423 -19.93 -7.81 33.06
N LYS A 424 -19.09 -6.80 33.29
CA LYS A 424 -19.50 -5.55 33.93
C LYS A 424 -20.56 -4.82 33.11
N PHE A 425 -20.37 -4.71 31.81
CA PHE A 425 -21.36 -4.14 30.90
C PHE A 425 -22.69 -4.91 30.94
N GLU A 426 -22.65 -6.24 30.86
CA GLU A 426 -23.83 -7.11 30.93
C GLU A 426 -24.59 -6.98 32.25
N LYS A 427 -23.87 -7.01 33.39
CA LYS A 427 -24.42 -6.83 34.74
C LYS A 427 -25.09 -5.47 34.87
N ALA A 428 -24.45 -4.39 34.39
CA ALA A 428 -25.01 -3.05 34.39
C ALA A 428 -26.28 -2.92 33.50
N GLY A 429 -26.34 -3.70 32.41
CA GLY A 429 -27.52 -3.83 31.55
C GLY A 429 -28.64 -4.72 32.13
N GLY A 430 -28.51 -5.18 33.37
CA GLY A 430 -29.51 -6.03 34.04
C GLY A 430 -29.46 -7.52 33.66
N THR A 431 -28.43 -7.93 32.89
CA THR A 431 -28.23 -9.35 32.57
C THR A 431 -27.70 -10.09 33.79
N LYS A 432 -28.29 -11.25 34.11
CA LYS A 432 -27.74 -12.14 35.14
C LYS A 432 -26.42 -12.74 34.63
N VAL A 433 -25.32 -12.42 35.31
CA VAL A 433 -23.98 -12.93 34.98
C VAL A 433 -23.48 -13.90 36.04
N GLY A 434 -22.72 -14.90 35.59
CA GLY A 434 -22.01 -15.84 36.46
C GLY A 434 -20.73 -15.24 37.05
N PRO A 435 -20.16 -15.88 38.08
CA PRO A 435 -18.91 -15.41 38.67
C PRO A 435 -17.74 -15.46 37.68
N LEU A 436 -16.79 -14.54 37.87
CA LEU A 436 -15.48 -14.59 37.23
C LEU A 436 -14.42 -14.85 38.30
N THR A 437 -13.55 -15.83 38.07
CA THR A 437 -12.39 -16.08 38.95
C THR A 437 -11.11 -15.99 38.14
N LEU A 438 -10.25 -15.04 38.48
CA LEU A 438 -8.97 -14.82 37.82
C LEU A 438 -7.80 -15.28 38.71
N PHE A 439 -7.04 -16.24 38.21
CA PHE A 439 -5.73 -16.59 38.71
C PHE A 439 -4.68 -15.82 37.91
N PHE A 440 -4.15 -14.74 38.49
CA PHE A 440 -3.12 -13.91 37.88
C PHE A 440 -1.73 -14.20 38.46
N GLY A 441 -0.70 -14.18 37.60
CA GLY A 441 0.69 -14.28 38.02
C GLY A 441 1.60 -13.29 37.29
N GLY A 442 2.45 -12.59 38.03
CA GLY A 442 3.52 -11.73 37.52
C GLY A 442 4.75 -11.86 38.42
N ARG A 443 5.91 -11.36 37.97
CA ARG A 443 7.17 -11.46 38.72
C ARG A 443 7.14 -10.69 40.05
N HIS A 444 6.64 -9.46 40.00
CA HIS A 444 6.54 -8.58 41.17
C HIS A 444 5.23 -7.79 41.11
N ALA A 445 4.46 -7.80 42.20
CA ALA A 445 3.18 -7.11 42.28
C ALA A 445 3.28 -5.59 42.01
N LYS A 446 4.39 -4.96 42.40
CA LYS A 446 4.63 -3.52 42.16
C LYS A 446 4.98 -3.19 40.71
N ALA A 447 5.34 -4.19 39.89
CA ALA A 447 5.84 -3.98 38.54
C ALA A 447 4.92 -4.54 37.45
N GLU A 448 4.43 -5.77 37.63
CA GLU A 448 3.70 -6.49 36.58
C GLU A 448 2.23 -6.72 36.91
N TYR A 449 1.71 -6.19 38.04
CA TYR A 449 0.27 -6.21 38.27
C TYR A 449 -0.42 -5.15 37.39
N TYR A 450 -0.49 -5.46 36.09
CA TYR A 450 -1.07 -4.58 35.08
C TYR A 450 -2.53 -4.27 35.44
N TYR A 451 -2.92 -3.01 35.32
CA TYR A 451 -4.27 -2.54 35.61
C TYR A 451 -4.75 -2.86 37.04
N ARG A 452 -3.83 -2.93 38.01
CA ARG A 452 -4.13 -3.23 39.43
C ARG A 452 -5.36 -2.49 39.95
N ASP A 453 -5.37 -1.16 39.80
CA ASP A 453 -6.45 -0.32 40.31
C ASP A 453 -7.81 -0.66 39.66
N GLU A 454 -7.82 -1.07 38.39
CA GLU A 454 -9.04 -1.51 37.71
C GLU A 454 -9.53 -2.85 38.26
N PHE A 455 -8.64 -3.83 38.41
CA PHE A 455 -9.01 -5.16 38.90
C PHE A 455 -9.43 -5.14 40.37
N GLU A 456 -8.77 -4.35 41.23
CA GLU A 456 -9.19 -4.15 42.62
C GLU A 456 -10.57 -3.47 42.69
N ALA A 457 -10.86 -2.54 41.77
CA ALA A 457 -12.19 -1.94 41.67
C ALA A 457 -13.25 -2.94 41.16
N TYR A 458 -12.91 -3.79 40.18
CA TYR A 458 -13.83 -4.83 39.68
C TYR A 458 -14.14 -5.90 40.73
N GLU A 459 -13.18 -6.26 41.59
CA GLU A 459 -13.40 -7.24 42.66
C GLU A 459 -14.33 -6.71 43.77
N ALA A 460 -14.30 -5.40 44.02
CA ALA A 460 -15.13 -4.76 45.05
C ALA A 460 -16.62 -4.61 44.65
N GLU A 461 -16.98 -4.78 43.36
CA GLU A 461 -18.32 -4.61 42.79
C GLU A 461 -19.12 -5.92 42.60
#